data_AF-A0A2V8HGW3-F1
#
_entry.id   AF-A0A2V8HGW3-F1
#
_cell.length_a   1.000
_cell.length_b   1.000
_cell.length_c   1.000
_cell.angle_alpha   90.00
_cell.angle_beta   90.00
_cell.angle_gamma   90.00
#
_symmetry.space_group_name_H-M   'P 1'
#
loop_
_entity.id
_entity.type
_entity.pdbx_description
1 polymer ?
#
loop_
_entity_poly.entity_id
_entity_poly.type
_entity_poly.pdbx_seq_one_letter_code
_entity_poly.pdbx_strand_id
1 'polypeptide(L)'
;MMVEPGKSRLVLILALTLVPHATARQTPQREAVQREEAARETWQRVPDILEAMAVHPGAVVADVGAGGGFLTVRLARAVGATGRVMAVDVSAQEVERLRSRMDQEGLTNVEIVKGDVDNPHLTPASLDAAVIVNAYHEMREYQSMLRSLRAALKPNGRLVIVEPISEKRRQQSREQQVAVHEIAARFVEQDTRDSGFRIQRLEDPFATRTDAIEWLLVAVADPSSAPEGTCPIPPKRPTAVAAEPADDENAITNPDLRMAFETFKKRRAAGTIVVVDVRGESEFTAGHVPGALWIPLSTVGSHVEELRAKRKSIVTYCS
;
A
#
# COMPACT_ATOMS: atom_id res chain seq x y z
N MET A 1 -16.82 43.95 77.49
CA MET A 1 -15.85 42.98 76.93
C MET A 1 -15.94 43.05 75.42
N MET A 2 -14.82 43.41 74.79
CA MET A 2 -14.62 43.48 73.34
C MET A 2 -14.69 42.09 72.70
N VAL A 3 -15.31 41.94 71.53
CA VAL A 3 -14.91 40.98 70.47
C VAL A 3 -15.25 41.60 69.10
N GLU A 4 -14.32 41.43 68.16
CA GLU A 4 -14.07 42.07 66.87
C GLU A 4 -15.07 41.83 65.70
N PRO A 5 -14.96 42.63 64.62
CA PRO A 5 -15.68 42.42 63.36
C PRO A 5 -14.94 41.46 62.41
N GLY A 6 -15.69 40.76 61.56
CA GLY A 6 -15.17 40.21 60.31
C GLY A 6 -15.35 38.70 60.12
N LYS A 7 -16.16 38.34 59.12
CA LYS A 7 -15.82 37.40 58.03
C LYS A 7 -17.05 37.24 57.13
N SER A 8 -17.12 38.06 56.08
CA SER A 8 -17.99 37.80 54.93
C SER A 8 -17.56 36.49 54.29
N ARG A 9 -18.41 35.46 54.39
CA ARG A 9 -18.22 34.21 53.66
C ARG A 9 -18.58 34.45 52.19
N LEU A 10 -17.56 34.63 51.36
CA LEU A 10 -17.68 34.58 49.91
C LEU A 10 -18.03 33.13 49.51
N VAL A 11 -19.29 32.88 49.20
CA VAL A 11 -19.72 31.61 48.60
C VAL A 11 -19.33 31.68 47.13
N LEU A 12 -18.22 31.06 46.77
CA LEU A 12 -17.80 30.88 45.39
C LEU A 12 -18.68 29.78 44.76
N ILE A 13 -19.78 30.18 44.12
CA ILE A 13 -20.54 29.28 43.25
C ILE A 13 -19.67 29.06 42.01
N LEU A 14 -18.93 27.96 41.98
CA LEU A 14 -18.25 27.50 40.77
C LEU A 14 -19.34 27.00 39.82
N ALA A 15 -19.84 27.90 38.97
CA ALA A 15 -20.68 27.52 37.84
C ALA A 15 -19.80 26.67 36.91
N LEU A 16 -19.92 25.36 37.04
CA LEU A 16 -19.37 24.41 36.08
C LEU A 16 -20.15 24.61 34.78
N THR A 17 -19.68 25.52 33.93
CA THR A 17 -20.18 25.60 32.56
C THR A 17 -19.73 24.31 31.89
N LEU A 18 -20.70 23.40 31.67
CA LEU A 18 -20.52 22.38 30.64
C LEU A 18 -20.25 23.14 29.35
N VAL A 19 -18.98 23.24 28.97
CA VAL A 19 -18.61 23.56 27.60
C VAL A 19 -19.11 22.37 26.79
N PRO A 20 -20.14 22.52 25.94
CA PRO A 20 -20.48 21.46 25.02
C PRO A 20 -19.20 21.15 24.26
N HIS A 21 -18.73 19.90 24.31
CA HIS A 21 -17.67 19.45 23.43
C HIS A 21 -18.10 19.89 22.03
N ALA A 22 -17.39 20.86 21.47
CA ALA A 22 -17.56 21.22 20.08
C ALA A 22 -17.35 19.93 19.32
N THR A 23 -18.44 19.34 18.80
CA THR A 23 -18.33 18.33 17.77
C THR A 23 -17.52 19.01 16.68
N ALA A 24 -16.25 18.61 16.56
CA ALA A 24 -15.35 19.17 15.58
C ALA A 24 -16.07 19.08 14.24
N ARG A 25 -16.45 20.23 13.67
CA ARG A 25 -17.10 20.27 12.36
C ARG A 25 -16.16 19.54 11.41
N GLN A 26 -16.60 18.42 10.86
CA GLN A 26 -15.81 17.68 9.89
C GLN A 26 -15.61 18.60 8.67
N THR A 27 -14.39 18.64 8.15
CA THR A 27 -14.09 19.44 6.97
C THR A 27 -14.72 18.78 5.73
N PRO A 28 -15.18 19.55 4.72
CA PRO A 28 -15.76 18.99 3.50
C PRO A 28 -14.87 17.96 2.79
N GLN A 29 -13.55 18.09 2.94
CA GLN A 29 -12.56 17.15 2.41
C GLN A 29 -12.61 15.79 3.13
N ARG A 30 -12.78 15.76 4.47
CA ARG A 30 -12.92 14.50 5.22
C ARG A 30 -14.21 13.77 4.85
N GLU A 31 -15.31 14.51 4.67
CA GLU A 31 -16.59 13.94 4.27
C GLU A 31 -16.55 13.34 2.84
N ALA A 32 -15.76 13.93 1.93
CA ALA A 32 -15.55 13.37 0.60
C ALA A 32 -14.78 12.03 0.67
N VAL A 33 -13.67 11.99 1.41
CA VAL A 33 -12.87 10.77 1.61
C VAL A 33 -13.72 9.67 2.24
N GLN A 34 -14.51 9.98 3.27
CA GLN A 34 -15.38 9.00 3.91
C GLN A 34 -16.44 8.42 2.96
N ARG A 35 -16.99 9.23 2.06
CA ARG A 35 -17.95 8.75 1.05
C ARG A 35 -17.28 7.83 0.02
N GLU A 36 -16.11 8.19 -0.46
CA GLU A 36 -15.32 7.34 -1.38
C GLU A 36 -14.94 6.01 -0.72
N GLU A 37 -14.52 6.06 0.54
CA GLU A 37 -14.19 4.87 1.30
C GLU A 37 -15.42 4.00 1.62
N ALA A 38 -16.57 4.60 1.92
CA ALA A 38 -17.82 3.85 2.13
C ALA A 38 -18.29 3.16 0.83
N ALA A 39 -18.13 3.84 -0.31
CA ALA A 39 -18.37 3.23 -1.61
C ALA A 39 -17.40 2.06 -1.84
N ARG A 40 -16.11 2.23 -1.54
CA ARG A 40 -15.10 1.16 -1.61
C ARG A 40 -15.43 -0.01 -0.71
N GLU A 41 -15.82 0.25 0.52
CA GLU A 41 -16.20 -0.78 1.48
C GLU A 41 -17.32 -1.68 0.95
N THR A 42 -18.30 -1.06 0.28
CA THR A 42 -19.43 -1.74 -0.34
C THR A 42 -19.01 -2.54 -1.57
N TRP A 43 -18.37 -1.90 -2.56
CA TRP A 43 -18.08 -2.58 -3.83
C TRP A 43 -16.97 -3.62 -3.69
N GLN A 44 -15.98 -3.40 -2.81
CA GLN A 44 -14.87 -4.35 -2.55
C GLN A 44 -15.29 -5.47 -1.57
N ARG A 45 -16.55 -5.47 -1.11
CA ARG A 45 -17.08 -6.52 -0.23
C ARG A 45 -16.21 -6.72 1.02
N VAL A 46 -15.81 -5.63 1.68
CA VAL A 46 -14.91 -5.68 2.85
C VAL A 46 -15.41 -6.61 3.96
N PRO A 47 -16.72 -6.68 4.29
CA PRO A 47 -17.21 -7.66 5.25
C PRO A 47 -16.87 -9.11 4.87
N ASP A 48 -16.98 -9.48 3.59
CA ASP A 48 -16.63 -10.82 3.10
C ASP A 48 -15.11 -11.07 3.17
N ILE A 49 -14.27 -10.04 2.99
CA ILE A 49 -12.80 -10.15 3.16
C ILE A 49 -12.46 -10.44 4.63
N LEU A 50 -13.07 -9.72 5.57
CA LEU A 50 -12.89 -9.94 7.01
C LEU A 50 -13.36 -11.34 7.44
N GLU A 51 -14.46 -11.82 6.87
CA GLU A 51 -14.96 -13.19 7.08
C GLU A 51 -13.99 -14.24 6.51
N ALA A 52 -13.45 -14.02 5.30
CA ALA A 52 -12.47 -14.90 4.68
C ALA A 52 -11.20 -15.04 5.54
N MET A 53 -10.77 -13.96 6.17
CA MET A 53 -9.68 -13.93 7.15
C MET A 53 -10.05 -14.58 8.50
N ALA A 54 -11.32 -14.86 8.76
CA ALA A 54 -11.85 -15.25 10.07
C ALA A 54 -11.47 -14.27 11.20
N VAL A 55 -11.56 -12.96 10.92
CA VAL A 55 -11.30 -11.93 11.92
C VAL A 55 -12.30 -12.03 13.08
N HIS A 56 -11.79 -11.97 14.30
CA HIS A 56 -12.59 -11.91 15.51
C HIS A 56 -11.95 -10.94 16.52
N PRO A 57 -12.70 -10.45 17.52
CA PRO A 57 -12.13 -9.67 18.61
C PRO A 57 -10.96 -10.40 19.27
N GLY A 58 -9.85 -9.70 19.51
CA GLY A 58 -8.62 -10.27 20.06
C GLY A 58 -7.67 -10.92 19.04
N ALA A 59 -8.05 -11.03 17.77
CA ALA A 59 -7.16 -11.59 16.75
C ALA A 59 -5.95 -10.68 16.48
N VAL A 60 -4.83 -11.29 16.09
CA VAL A 60 -3.64 -10.59 15.59
C VAL A 60 -3.57 -10.82 14.08
N VAL A 61 -3.72 -9.75 13.30
CA VAL A 61 -3.80 -9.82 11.84
C VAL A 61 -2.79 -8.89 11.18
N ALA A 62 -2.41 -9.16 9.93
CA ALA A 62 -1.55 -8.27 9.15
C ALA A 62 -2.24 -7.76 7.89
N ASP A 63 -2.07 -6.47 7.59
CA ASP A 63 -2.42 -5.81 6.33
C ASP A 63 -1.11 -5.51 5.59
N VAL A 64 -0.83 -6.26 4.52
CA VAL A 64 0.48 -6.25 3.83
C VAL A 64 0.33 -5.53 2.50
N GLY A 65 1.11 -4.46 2.32
CA GLY A 65 0.80 -3.45 1.30
C GLY A 65 -0.34 -2.55 1.79
N ALA A 66 -0.27 -2.13 3.05
CA ALA A 66 -1.35 -1.39 3.71
C ALA A 66 -1.66 -0.03 3.04
N GLY A 67 -0.74 0.51 2.24
CA GLY A 67 -0.85 1.84 1.66
C GLY A 67 -1.11 2.84 2.78
N GLY A 68 -2.15 3.65 2.67
CA GLY A 68 -2.58 4.52 3.79
C GLY A 68 -3.82 4.03 4.49
N GLY A 69 -3.93 2.72 4.65
CA GLY A 69 -4.66 2.13 5.76
C GLY A 69 -6.17 2.12 5.58
N PHE A 70 -6.67 2.11 4.35
CA PHE A 70 -8.10 1.92 4.09
C PHE A 70 -8.60 0.66 4.82
N LEU A 71 -7.96 -0.48 4.56
CA LEU A 71 -8.33 -1.77 5.15
C LEU A 71 -7.84 -1.87 6.61
N THR A 72 -6.62 -1.39 6.91
CA THR A 72 -6.07 -1.30 8.27
C THR A 72 -7.06 -0.71 9.27
N VAL A 73 -7.74 0.40 8.95
CA VAL A 73 -8.75 1.01 9.85
C VAL A 73 -9.91 0.06 10.13
N ARG A 74 -10.39 -0.68 9.12
CA ARG A 74 -11.50 -1.63 9.27
C ARG A 74 -11.07 -2.84 10.09
N LEU A 75 -9.88 -3.37 9.81
CA LEU A 75 -9.28 -4.46 10.59
C LEU A 75 -9.12 -4.06 12.06
N ALA A 76 -8.60 -2.85 12.33
CA ALA A 76 -8.37 -2.35 13.68
C ALA A 76 -9.67 -2.27 14.49
N ARG A 77 -10.76 -1.83 13.85
CA ARG A 77 -12.09 -1.83 14.46
C ARG A 77 -12.63 -3.25 14.68
N ALA A 78 -12.43 -4.15 13.72
CA ALA A 78 -12.93 -5.52 13.76
C ALA A 78 -12.24 -6.40 14.82
N VAL A 79 -10.91 -6.29 14.97
CA VAL A 79 -10.16 -7.03 16.01
C VAL A 79 -10.38 -6.44 17.42
N GLY A 80 -10.90 -5.22 17.51
CA GLY A 80 -11.21 -4.56 18.78
C GLY A 80 -9.98 -4.23 19.63
N ALA A 81 -10.23 -3.68 20.82
CA ALA A 81 -9.18 -3.15 21.70
C ALA A 81 -8.20 -4.21 22.25
N THR A 82 -8.58 -5.49 22.24
CA THR A 82 -7.73 -6.60 22.69
C THR A 82 -6.97 -7.28 21.55
N GLY A 83 -7.31 -6.96 20.30
CA GLY A 83 -6.62 -7.47 19.12
C GLY A 83 -5.51 -6.52 18.65
N ARG A 84 -4.85 -6.90 17.56
CA ARG A 84 -3.79 -6.08 16.95
C ARG A 84 -3.76 -6.21 15.44
N VAL A 85 -3.49 -5.10 14.75
CA VAL A 85 -3.22 -5.08 13.31
C VAL A 85 -1.77 -4.71 13.07
N MET A 86 -1.04 -5.54 12.34
CA MET A 86 0.29 -5.23 11.82
C MET A 86 0.11 -4.61 10.42
N ALA A 87 0.24 -3.29 10.31
CA ALA A 87 0.13 -2.59 9.03
C ALA A 87 1.51 -2.48 8.39
N VAL A 88 1.75 -3.25 7.34
CA VAL A 88 3.07 -3.40 6.69
C VAL A 88 3.07 -2.69 5.35
N ASP A 89 4.06 -1.84 5.12
CA ASP A 89 4.33 -1.25 3.81
C ASP A 89 5.83 -1.13 3.53
N VAL A 90 6.21 -1.20 2.26
CA VAL A 90 7.61 -1.06 1.80
C VAL A 90 7.95 0.40 1.51
N SER A 91 6.97 1.29 1.36
CA SER A 91 7.19 2.73 1.17
C SER A 91 7.31 3.43 2.53
N ALA A 92 8.41 4.17 2.73
CA ALA A 92 8.55 5.01 3.92
C ALA A 92 7.51 6.13 3.98
N GLN A 93 7.07 6.62 2.81
CA GLN A 93 6.02 7.62 2.69
C GLN A 93 4.66 7.07 3.14
N GLU A 94 4.29 5.86 2.69
CA GLU A 94 3.04 5.23 3.10
C GLU A 94 3.06 4.87 4.60
N VAL A 95 4.21 4.46 5.15
CA VAL A 95 4.38 4.27 6.60
C VAL A 95 4.10 5.55 7.39
N GLU A 96 4.56 6.71 6.92
CA GLU A 96 4.27 7.99 7.58
C GLU A 96 2.80 8.40 7.43
N ARG A 97 2.21 8.12 6.26
CA ARG A 97 0.79 8.36 6.00
C ARG A 97 -0.10 7.48 6.87
N LEU A 98 0.26 6.22 7.07
CA LEU A 98 -0.39 5.30 8.00
C LEU A 98 -0.34 5.85 9.41
N ARG A 99 0.84 6.29 9.88
CA ARG A 99 1.02 6.83 11.23
C ARG A 99 0.12 8.03 11.47
N SER A 100 0.20 9.00 10.57
CA SER A 100 -0.66 10.18 10.58
C SER A 100 -2.15 9.81 10.56
N ARG A 101 -2.55 8.79 9.80
CA ARG A 101 -3.94 8.34 9.74
C ARG A 101 -4.38 7.63 11.03
N MET A 102 -3.58 6.72 11.58
CA MET A 102 -3.92 5.99 12.81
C MET A 102 -4.09 6.95 13.98
N ASP A 103 -3.23 7.98 14.08
CA ASP A 103 -3.35 9.05 15.07
C ASP A 103 -4.66 9.84 14.90
N GLN A 104 -5.01 10.18 13.65
CA GLN A 104 -6.25 10.90 13.33
C GLN A 104 -7.52 10.09 13.61
N GLU A 105 -7.44 8.77 13.47
CA GLU A 105 -8.53 7.83 13.75
C GLU A 105 -8.57 7.41 15.23
N GLY A 106 -7.54 7.76 16.01
CA GLY A 106 -7.42 7.38 17.43
C GLY A 106 -7.22 5.88 17.65
N LEU A 107 -6.63 5.18 16.67
CA LEU A 107 -6.44 3.72 16.71
C LEU A 107 -5.12 3.38 17.38
N THR A 108 -5.19 2.79 18.58
CA THR A 108 -4.02 2.41 19.38
C THR A 108 -3.63 0.94 19.25
N ASN A 109 -4.44 0.14 18.56
CA ASN A 109 -4.25 -1.29 18.34
C ASN A 109 -3.66 -1.61 16.96
N VAL A 110 -2.99 -0.64 16.34
CA VAL A 110 -2.28 -0.80 15.06
C VAL A 110 -0.78 -0.60 15.28
N GLU A 111 0.01 -1.58 14.87
CA GLU A 111 1.46 -1.54 14.85
C GLU A 111 1.92 -1.38 13.40
N ILE A 112 2.59 -0.26 13.11
CA ILE A 112 3.06 0.06 11.76
C ILE A 112 4.46 -0.48 11.58
N VAL A 113 4.66 -1.30 10.55
CA VAL A 113 5.91 -1.99 10.26
C VAL A 113 6.41 -1.54 8.89
N LYS A 114 7.65 -1.05 8.85
CA LYS A 114 8.36 -0.82 7.58
C LYS A 114 8.91 -2.16 7.09
N GLY A 115 8.25 -2.74 6.09
CA GLY A 115 8.69 -3.96 5.42
C GLY A 115 9.80 -3.70 4.40
N ASP A 116 10.43 -4.77 3.94
CA ASP A 116 11.28 -4.80 2.75
C ASP A 116 10.55 -5.50 1.59
N VAL A 117 11.12 -5.45 0.40
CA VAL A 117 10.53 -6.04 -0.81
C VAL A 117 10.28 -7.55 -0.70
N ASP A 118 11.05 -8.24 0.13
CA ASP A 118 11.07 -9.71 0.29
C ASP A 118 10.70 -10.18 1.71
N ASN A 119 10.56 -9.27 2.68
CA ASN A 119 10.30 -9.60 4.08
C ASN A 119 9.40 -8.56 4.77
N PRO A 120 8.26 -8.97 5.34
CA PRO A 120 7.35 -8.05 6.02
C PRO A 120 7.79 -7.71 7.46
N HIS A 121 8.89 -8.29 7.95
CA HIS A 121 9.43 -8.15 9.31
C HIS A 121 8.42 -8.51 10.42
N LEU A 122 7.61 -9.54 10.17
CA LEU A 122 6.60 -10.03 11.10
C LEU A 122 7.15 -11.19 11.93
N THR A 123 6.79 -11.21 13.21
CA THR A 123 7.20 -12.25 14.15
C THR A 123 6.67 -13.62 13.69
N PRO A 124 7.50 -14.68 13.64
CA PRO A 124 7.06 -16.03 13.31
C PRO A 124 5.92 -16.54 14.19
N ALA A 125 5.01 -17.33 13.61
CA ALA A 125 3.88 -17.99 14.28
C ALA A 125 3.01 -17.08 15.18
N SER A 126 2.87 -15.80 14.81
CA SER A 126 2.19 -14.78 15.62
C SER A 126 0.82 -14.37 15.08
N LEU A 127 0.56 -14.56 13.78
CA LEU A 127 -0.63 -14.05 13.10
C LEU A 127 -1.75 -15.08 12.98
N ASP A 128 -2.97 -14.66 13.30
CA ASP A 128 -4.20 -15.41 12.99
C ASP A 128 -4.58 -15.29 11.51
N ALA A 129 -4.29 -14.14 10.89
CA ALA A 129 -4.44 -13.95 9.45
C ALA A 129 -3.51 -12.88 8.87
N ALA A 130 -3.22 -12.97 7.59
CA ALA A 130 -2.56 -11.92 6.81
C ALA A 130 -3.37 -11.67 5.53
N VAL A 131 -3.47 -10.41 5.12
CA VAL A 131 -4.17 -10.03 3.90
C VAL A 131 -3.30 -9.16 3.00
N ILE A 132 -3.42 -9.38 1.68
CA ILE A 132 -2.86 -8.53 0.63
C ILE A 132 -4.03 -8.11 -0.26
N VAL A 133 -4.32 -6.82 -0.34
CA VAL A 133 -5.40 -6.30 -1.21
C VAL A 133 -4.83 -5.29 -2.18
N ASN A 134 -4.89 -5.59 -3.47
CA ASN A 134 -4.48 -4.73 -4.58
C ASN A 134 -3.02 -4.26 -4.45
N ALA A 135 -2.12 -5.16 -4.04
CA ALA A 135 -0.70 -4.88 -3.82
C ALA A 135 0.22 -6.03 -4.28
N TYR A 136 -0.30 -7.25 -4.43
CA TYR A 136 0.48 -8.41 -4.86
C TYR A 136 1.09 -8.22 -6.25
N HIS A 137 0.36 -7.57 -7.17
CA HIS A 137 0.85 -7.29 -8.52
C HIS A 137 2.08 -6.36 -8.55
N GLU A 138 2.37 -5.64 -7.46
CA GLU A 138 3.55 -4.76 -7.32
C GLU A 138 4.75 -5.50 -6.70
N MET A 139 4.54 -6.68 -6.12
CA MET A 139 5.58 -7.42 -5.41
C MET A 139 6.52 -8.12 -6.40
N ARG A 140 7.76 -7.65 -6.49
CA ARG A 140 8.83 -8.29 -7.29
C ARG A 140 9.34 -9.58 -6.64
N GLU A 141 9.53 -9.57 -5.33
CA GLU A 141 10.04 -10.71 -4.54
C GLU A 141 8.91 -11.51 -3.88
N TYR A 142 7.80 -11.69 -4.63
CA TYR A 142 6.55 -12.27 -4.11
C TYR A 142 6.73 -13.67 -3.49
N GLN A 143 7.63 -14.51 -4.02
CA GLN A 143 7.89 -15.83 -3.44
C GLN A 143 8.52 -15.74 -2.03
N SER A 144 9.47 -14.82 -1.84
CA SER A 144 10.10 -14.60 -0.53
C SER A 144 9.12 -13.96 0.45
N MET A 145 8.29 -13.03 -0.03
CA MET A 145 7.21 -12.45 0.76
C MET A 145 6.22 -13.53 1.22
N LEU A 146 5.74 -14.38 0.32
CA LEU A 146 4.83 -15.48 0.64
C LEU A 146 5.43 -16.47 1.65
N ARG A 147 6.70 -16.86 1.49
CA ARG A 147 7.39 -17.72 2.47
C ARG A 147 7.51 -17.06 3.84
N SER A 148 7.82 -15.77 3.88
CA SER A 148 7.91 -15.01 5.14
C SER A 148 6.53 -14.89 5.82
N LEU A 149 5.46 -14.67 5.04
CA LEU A 149 4.10 -14.67 5.56
C LEU A 149 3.69 -16.05 6.07
N ARG A 150 4.05 -17.13 5.37
CA ARG A 150 3.85 -18.50 5.85
C ARG A 150 4.49 -18.72 7.22
N ALA A 151 5.71 -18.23 7.40
CA ALA A 151 6.41 -18.33 8.68
C ALA A 151 5.78 -17.48 9.79
N ALA A 152 5.21 -16.31 9.45
CA ALA A 152 4.54 -15.42 10.38
C ALA A 152 3.16 -15.93 10.85
N LEU A 153 2.47 -16.72 10.01
CA LEU A 153 1.17 -17.29 10.33
C LEU A 153 1.27 -18.40 11.38
N LYS A 154 0.30 -18.42 12.30
CA LYS A 154 0.04 -19.57 13.18
C LYS A 154 -0.31 -20.80 12.34
N PRO A 155 -0.24 -22.04 12.88
CA PRO A 155 -0.54 -23.26 12.13
C PRO A 155 -1.91 -23.29 11.42
N ASN A 156 -2.92 -22.60 11.99
CA ASN A 156 -4.26 -22.47 11.41
C ASN A 156 -4.53 -21.07 10.82
N GLY A 157 -3.49 -20.24 10.70
CA GLY A 157 -3.61 -18.89 10.21
C GLY A 157 -3.91 -18.85 8.72
N ARG A 158 -4.63 -17.81 8.29
CA ARG A 158 -5.07 -17.66 6.90
C ARG A 158 -4.29 -16.58 6.17
N LEU A 159 -3.88 -16.87 4.94
CA LEU A 159 -3.49 -15.86 3.96
C LEU A 159 -4.70 -15.57 3.07
N VAL A 160 -5.07 -14.30 2.94
CA VAL A 160 -6.11 -13.84 2.02
C VAL A 160 -5.49 -12.89 1.00
N ILE A 161 -5.73 -13.12 -0.29
CA ILE A 161 -5.25 -12.24 -1.36
C ILE A 161 -6.44 -11.80 -2.21
N VAL A 162 -6.55 -10.51 -2.46
CA VAL A 162 -7.57 -9.90 -3.33
C VAL A 162 -6.88 -9.04 -4.37
N GLU A 163 -7.13 -9.28 -5.64
CA GLU A 163 -6.47 -8.57 -6.73
C GLU A 163 -7.40 -8.32 -7.92
N PRO A 164 -7.19 -7.23 -8.66
CA PRO A 164 -7.96 -6.93 -9.86
C PRO A 164 -7.40 -7.66 -11.08
N ILE A 165 -8.31 -8.05 -11.97
CA ILE A 165 -8.00 -8.47 -13.33
C ILE A 165 -9.17 -8.08 -14.25
N SER A 166 -8.86 -7.51 -15.41
CA SER A 166 -9.87 -7.30 -16.45
C SER A 166 -10.03 -8.55 -17.30
N GLU A 167 -11.26 -8.81 -17.76
CA GLU A 167 -11.58 -9.98 -18.58
C GLU A 167 -10.68 -10.09 -19.82
N LYS A 168 -10.43 -8.96 -20.48
CA LYS A 168 -9.60 -8.91 -21.70
C LYS A 168 -8.13 -9.26 -21.47
N ARG A 169 -7.63 -9.23 -20.23
CA ARG A 169 -6.21 -9.47 -19.90
C ARG A 169 -5.92 -10.79 -19.21
N ARG A 170 -6.93 -11.57 -18.80
CA ARG A 170 -6.76 -12.86 -18.10
C ARG A 170 -5.78 -13.82 -18.79
N GLN A 171 -5.78 -13.82 -20.11
CA GLN A 171 -4.95 -14.71 -20.93
C GLN A 171 -3.57 -14.13 -21.29
N GLN A 172 -3.27 -12.89 -20.90
CA GLN A 172 -1.97 -12.27 -21.14
C GLN A 172 -0.88 -12.84 -20.22
N SER A 173 0.37 -12.55 -20.56
CA SER A 173 1.51 -12.89 -19.71
C SER A 173 1.45 -12.14 -18.37
N ARG A 174 2.17 -12.64 -17.35
CA ARG A 174 2.29 -11.96 -16.05
C ARG A 174 2.79 -10.53 -16.26
N GLU A 175 3.86 -10.37 -17.02
CA GLU A 175 4.51 -9.08 -17.28
C GLU A 175 3.53 -8.05 -17.85
N GLN A 176 2.72 -8.44 -18.83
CA GLN A 176 1.70 -7.57 -19.41
C GLN A 176 0.57 -7.20 -18.43
N GLN A 177 0.22 -8.11 -17.51
CA GLN A 177 -0.80 -7.84 -16.49
C GLN A 177 -0.26 -6.88 -15.42
N VAL A 178 0.91 -7.16 -14.85
CA VAL A 178 1.47 -6.34 -13.77
C VAL A 178 1.87 -4.94 -14.25
N ALA A 179 2.24 -4.79 -15.52
CA ALA A 179 2.51 -3.48 -16.14
C ALA A 179 1.30 -2.53 -16.13
N VAL A 180 0.10 -3.04 -15.88
CA VAL A 180 -1.14 -2.25 -15.76
C VAL A 180 -1.83 -2.45 -14.41
N HIS A 181 -1.08 -2.83 -13.37
CA HIS A 181 -1.56 -3.03 -12.01
C HIS A 181 -2.72 -4.06 -11.90
N GLU A 182 -2.59 -5.16 -12.63
CA GLU A 182 -3.52 -6.29 -12.59
C GLU A 182 -2.75 -7.60 -12.47
N ILE A 183 -3.39 -8.64 -11.95
CA ILE A 183 -2.84 -10.00 -11.97
C ILE A 183 -3.96 -11.03 -11.91
N ALA A 184 -3.90 -12.05 -12.77
CA ALA A 184 -4.88 -13.12 -12.80
C ALA A 184 -4.64 -14.15 -11.68
N ALA A 185 -5.72 -14.65 -11.07
CA ALA A 185 -5.70 -15.62 -9.98
C ALA A 185 -4.75 -16.80 -10.24
N ARG A 186 -4.75 -17.36 -11.46
CA ARG A 186 -3.92 -18.52 -11.83
C ARG A 186 -2.42 -18.35 -11.56
N PHE A 187 -1.89 -17.13 -11.63
CA PHE A 187 -0.48 -16.88 -11.31
C PHE A 187 -0.26 -16.93 -9.79
N VAL A 188 -1.08 -16.21 -9.03
CA VAL A 188 -0.96 -16.11 -7.57
C VAL A 188 -1.28 -17.43 -6.89
N GLU A 189 -2.24 -18.18 -7.43
CA GLU A 189 -2.61 -19.51 -6.98
C GLU A 189 -1.42 -20.48 -7.09
N GLN A 190 -0.68 -20.42 -8.20
CA GLN A 190 0.53 -21.22 -8.39
C GLN A 190 1.64 -20.77 -7.43
N ASP A 191 1.94 -19.47 -7.35
CA ASP A 191 2.98 -18.94 -6.46
C ASP A 191 2.73 -19.31 -4.99
N THR A 192 1.46 -19.26 -4.58
CA THR A 192 1.02 -19.55 -3.22
C THR A 192 1.22 -21.03 -2.91
N ARG A 193 0.90 -21.94 -3.85
CA ARG A 193 1.22 -23.37 -3.71
C ARG A 193 2.72 -23.62 -3.62
N ASP A 194 3.50 -23.00 -4.51
CA ASP A 194 4.96 -23.14 -4.55
C ASP A 194 5.63 -22.63 -3.27
N SER A 195 4.94 -21.75 -2.53
CA SER A 195 5.39 -21.20 -1.25
C SER A 195 4.97 -22.03 -0.03
N GLY A 196 4.41 -23.24 -0.24
CA GLY A 196 4.04 -24.16 0.84
C GLY A 196 2.67 -23.90 1.46
N PHE A 197 1.77 -23.29 0.71
CA PHE A 197 0.36 -23.15 1.09
C PHE A 197 -0.53 -24.11 0.32
N ARG A 198 -1.64 -24.48 0.94
CA ARG A 198 -2.78 -25.11 0.27
C ARG A 198 -3.89 -24.08 0.10
N ILE A 199 -4.45 -24.01 -1.11
CA ILE A 199 -5.62 -23.18 -1.41
C ILE A 199 -6.84 -23.80 -0.74
N GLN A 200 -7.50 -23.04 0.12
CA GLN A 200 -8.75 -23.43 0.78
C GLN A 200 -9.98 -22.97 0.00
N ARG A 201 -9.90 -21.77 -0.60
CA ARG A 201 -10.98 -21.16 -1.39
C ARG A 201 -10.38 -20.27 -2.45
N LEU A 202 -10.96 -20.29 -3.64
CA LEU A 202 -10.74 -19.32 -4.70
C LEU A 202 -12.11 -18.90 -5.24
N GLU A 203 -12.39 -17.60 -5.23
CA GLU A 203 -13.61 -17.01 -5.79
C GLU A 203 -13.21 -16.01 -6.88
N ASP A 204 -13.58 -16.32 -8.12
CA ASP A 204 -13.19 -15.56 -9.30
C ASP A 204 -14.34 -15.56 -10.32
N PRO A 205 -15.16 -14.50 -10.42
CA PRO A 205 -15.02 -13.19 -9.74
C PRO A 205 -15.53 -13.20 -8.28
N PHE A 206 -14.88 -12.39 -7.44
CA PHE A 206 -15.30 -12.07 -6.08
C PHE A 206 -16.05 -10.71 -6.01
N ALA A 207 -15.52 -9.67 -6.64
CA ALA A 207 -16.16 -8.36 -6.70
C ALA A 207 -16.13 -7.79 -8.12
N THR A 208 -17.12 -6.95 -8.45
CA THR A 208 -17.26 -6.37 -9.79
C THR A 208 -17.31 -4.85 -9.71
N ARG A 209 -16.47 -4.20 -10.51
CA ARG A 209 -16.51 -2.76 -10.80
C ARG A 209 -16.76 -2.56 -12.29
N THR A 210 -17.07 -1.34 -12.72
CA THR A 210 -17.43 -1.01 -14.11
C THR A 210 -16.41 -1.51 -15.15
N ASP A 211 -15.12 -1.54 -14.81
CA ASP A 211 -14.00 -1.80 -15.73
C ASP A 211 -13.08 -2.97 -15.33
N ALA A 212 -13.29 -3.55 -14.14
CA ALA A 212 -12.46 -4.63 -13.59
C ALA A 212 -13.28 -5.53 -12.68
N ILE A 213 -12.81 -6.76 -12.53
CA ILE A 213 -13.28 -7.69 -11.51
C ILE A 213 -12.14 -7.99 -10.56
N GLU A 214 -12.44 -8.14 -9.28
CA GLU A 214 -11.49 -8.64 -8.29
C GLU A 214 -11.79 -10.10 -8.02
N TRP A 215 -10.75 -10.89 -7.79
CA TRP A 215 -10.85 -12.27 -7.30
C TRP A 215 -10.32 -12.34 -5.87
N LEU A 216 -10.75 -13.35 -5.12
CA LEU A 216 -10.32 -13.60 -3.75
C LEU A 216 -9.78 -15.02 -3.58
N LEU A 217 -8.61 -15.15 -2.98
CA LEU A 217 -7.97 -16.42 -2.65
C LEU A 217 -7.78 -16.52 -1.14
N VAL A 218 -8.15 -17.65 -0.56
CA VAL A 218 -7.86 -18.01 0.84
C VAL A 218 -6.96 -19.22 0.85
N ALA A 219 -5.84 -19.11 1.56
CA ALA A 219 -4.86 -20.17 1.69
C ALA A 219 -4.46 -20.38 3.16
N VAL A 220 -4.03 -21.59 3.47
CA VAL A 220 -3.50 -22.00 4.78
C VAL A 220 -2.19 -22.74 4.57
N ALA A 221 -1.32 -22.76 5.57
CA ALA A 221 -0.07 -23.50 5.47
C ALA A 221 -0.35 -24.97 5.14
N ASP A 222 0.38 -25.53 4.16
CA ASP A 222 0.28 -26.95 3.84
C ASP A 222 1.09 -27.75 4.87
N PRO A 223 0.46 -28.61 5.70
CA PRO A 223 1.17 -29.39 6.72
C PRO A 223 2.13 -30.44 6.11
N SER A 224 1.95 -30.82 4.85
CA SER A 224 2.83 -31.75 4.14
C SER A 224 4.06 -31.09 3.53
N SER A 225 4.03 -29.77 3.36
CA SER A 225 5.21 -29.02 2.96
C SER A 225 6.14 -28.89 4.17
N ALA A 226 7.26 -29.61 4.14
CA ALA A 226 8.26 -29.55 5.19
C ALA A 226 8.60 -28.07 5.50
N PRO A 227 8.79 -27.69 6.77
CA PRO A 227 9.48 -26.43 7.04
C PRO A 227 10.86 -26.61 6.41
N GLU A 228 11.12 -25.93 5.30
CA GLU A 228 12.48 -25.84 4.77
C GLU A 228 13.31 -25.31 5.94
N GLY A 229 14.17 -26.18 6.48
CA GLY A 229 15.08 -25.82 7.56
C GLY A 229 15.77 -24.54 7.15
N THR A 230 15.65 -23.50 7.98
CA THR A 230 16.19 -22.15 7.79
C THR A 230 17.30 -22.16 6.75
N CYS A 231 16.97 -21.91 5.47
CA CYS A 231 18.00 -21.66 4.50
C CYS A 231 18.62 -20.35 4.99
N PRO A 232 19.90 -20.33 5.41
CA PRO A 232 20.52 -19.08 5.75
C PRO A 232 20.44 -18.23 4.49
N ILE A 233 19.66 -17.16 4.53
CA ILE A 233 19.71 -16.09 3.53
C ILE A 233 21.21 -15.78 3.41
N PRO A 234 21.88 -16.08 2.29
CA PRO A 234 23.29 -15.80 2.17
C PRO A 234 23.44 -14.29 2.39
N PRO A 235 24.34 -13.83 3.28
CA PRO A 235 24.53 -12.40 3.47
C PRO A 235 24.81 -11.79 2.11
N LYS A 236 24.01 -10.78 1.75
CA LYS A 236 24.17 -10.00 0.52
C LYS A 236 25.65 -9.65 0.42
N ARG A 237 26.32 -10.14 -0.62
CA ARG A 237 27.71 -9.77 -0.91
C ARG A 237 27.72 -8.23 -0.99
N PRO A 238 28.58 -7.51 -0.26
CA PRO A 238 28.51 -6.06 -0.20
C PRO A 238 28.82 -5.49 -1.58
N THR A 239 27.79 -5.15 -2.34
CA THR A 239 27.89 -4.18 -3.42
C THR A 239 27.91 -2.81 -2.78
N ALA A 240 29.11 -2.27 -2.65
CA ALA A 240 29.31 -0.87 -2.34
C ALA A 240 28.68 -0.04 -3.46
N VAL A 241 27.55 0.64 -3.20
CA VAL A 241 27.11 1.79 -3.98
C VAL A 241 26.48 2.80 -3.03
N ALA A 242 26.80 4.06 -3.31
CA ALA A 242 26.74 5.24 -2.47
C ALA A 242 25.36 5.58 -1.89
N ALA A 243 25.40 6.38 -0.82
CA ALA A 243 24.26 7.03 -0.20
C ALA A 243 23.34 7.68 -1.24
N GLU A 244 22.07 7.27 -1.24
CA GLU A 244 21.01 7.86 -2.07
C GLU A 244 20.72 9.29 -1.57
N PRO A 245 20.69 10.30 -2.45
CA PRO A 245 20.10 11.59 -2.10
C PRO A 245 18.58 11.49 -2.20
N ALA A 246 17.89 12.24 -1.34
CA ALA A 246 16.44 12.29 -1.26
C ALA A 246 15.81 12.73 -2.60
N ASP A 247 15.03 11.83 -3.21
CA ASP A 247 14.24 12.11 -4.41
C ASP A 247 12.89 12.72 -4.02
N ASP A 248 12.57 13.86 -4.62
CA ASP A 248 11.30 14.58 -4.48
C ASP A 248 10.24 13.92 -5.39
N GLU A 249 9.64 12.82 -4.92
CA GLU A 249 8.60 12.03 -5.61
C GLU A 249 7.27 12.77 -5.83
N ASN A 250 7.08 13.96 -5.25
CA ASN A 250 5.85 14.75 -5.41
C ASN A 250 5.63 15.28 -6.84
N ALA A 251 6.62 15.17 -7.74
CA ALA A 251 6.48 15.61 -9.11
C ALA A 251 5.73 14.61 -10.03
N ILE A 252 5.68 13.31 -9.68
CA ILE A 252 5.20 12.26 -10.60
C ILE A 252 3.67 12.04 -10.50
N THR A 253 3.07 12.34 -9.34
CA THR A 253 1.64 12.12 -9.05
C THR A 253 0.78 13.37 -9.24
N ASN A 254 1.39 14.53 -9.54
CA ASN A 254 0.65 15.77 -9.76
C ASN A 254 -0.05 15.76 -11.14
N PRO A 255 -1.40 15.82 -11.21
CA PRO A 255 -2.12 15.91 -12.48
C PRO A 255 -1.75 17.13 -13.31
N ASP A 256 -1.25 18.21 -12.70
CA ASP A 256 -0.77 19.42 -13.39
C ASP A 256 0.58 19.20 -14.11
N LEU A 257 1.30 18.13 -13.80
CA LEU A 257 2.57 17.75 -14.41
C LEU A 257 2.42 16.69 -15.51
N ARG A 258 1.19 16.25 -15.80
CA ARG A 258 0.89 15.32 -16.91
C ARG A 258 0.47 16.07 -18.17
N MET A 259 0.97 15.62 -19.32
CA MET A 259 0.66 16.22 -20.62
C MET A 259 -0.18 15.27 -21.49
N ALA A 260 -1.30 15.77 -22.02
CA ALA A 260 -2.10 15.03 -22.99
C ALA A 260 -1.30 14.69 -24.27
N PHE A 261 -1.54 13.50 -24.83
CA PHE A 261 -0.77 12.97 -25.97
C PHE A 261 -0.82 13.87 -27.22
N GLU A 262 -1.94 14.53 -27.49
CA GLU A 262 -2.07 15.46 -28.60
C GLU A 262 -1.29 16.76 -28.38
N THR A 263 -1.19 17.23 -27.13
CA THR A 263 -0.33 18.36 -26.76
C THR A 263 1.15 17.99 -26.91
N PHE A 264 1.53 16.77 -26.53
CA PHE A 264 2.88 16.23 -26.73
C PHE A 264 3.28 16.26 -28.21
N LYS A 265 2.45 15.71 -29.10
CA LYS A 265 2.72 15.70 -30.56
C LYS A 265 2.95 17.10 -31.11
N LYS A 266 2.07 18.06 -30.76
CA LYS A 266 2.17 19.46 -31.21
C LYS A 266 3.47 20.11 -30.74
N ARG A 267 3.81 19.95 -29.46
CA ARG A 267 5.01 20.56 -28.87
C ARG A 267 6.32 19.94 -29.38
N ARG A 268 6.31 18.63 -29.67
CA ARG A 268 7.41 17.91 -30.32
C ARG A 268 7.63 18.40 -31.74
N ALA A 269 6.56 18.48 -32.55
CA ALA A 269 6.63 18.98 -33.92
C ALA A 269 7.14 20.44 -33.99
N ALA A 270 6.78 21.25 -33.00
CA ALA A 270 7.27 22.62 -32.86
C ALA A 270 8.71 22.73 -32.30
N GLY A 271 9.35 21.62 -31.92
CA GLY A 271 10.72 21.60 -31.38
C GLY A 271 10.89 22.28 -30.02
N THR A 272 9.78 22.49 -29.30
CA THR A 272 9.72 23.25 -28.03
C THR A 272 9.99 22.40 -26.78
N ILE A 273 10.10 21.09 -26.96
CA ILE A 273 10.33 20.14 -25.87
C ILE A 273 11.58 19.29 -26.14
N VAL A 274 12.21 18.84 -25.06
CA VAL A 274 13.19 17.75 -25.09
C VAL A 274 12.51 16.53 -24.47
N VAL A 275 12.56 15.43 -25.20
CA VAL A 275 11.96 14.17 -24.76
C VAL A 275 13.05 13.32 -24.12
N VAL A 276 12.81 12.85 -22.91
CA VAL A 276 13.72 11.99 -22.15
C VAL A 276 13.02 10.67 -21.87
N ASP A 277 13.58 9.58 -22.37
CA ASP A 277 13.15 8.22 -22.06
C ASP A 277 13.86 7.77 -20.79
N VAL A 278 13.09 7.56 -19.73
CA VAL A 278 13.62 7.16 -18.41
C VAL A 278 13.51 5.65 -18.15
N ARG A 279 13.04 4.89 -19.15
CA ARG A 279 12.87 3.43 -19.10
C ARG A 279 14.21 2.70 -19.20
N GLY A 280 14.17 1.38 -18.99
CA GLY A 280 15.36 0.54 -19.10
C GLY A 280 15.98 0.55 -20.50
N GLU A 281 17.27 0.21 -20.59
CA GLU A 281 18.01 0.15 -21.86
C GLU A 281 17.34 -0.78 -22.88
N SER A 282 16.84 -1.92 -22.42
CA SER A 282 16.13 -2.91 -23.23
C SER A 282 14.86 -2.35 -23.87
N GLU A 283 14.10 -1.53 -23.13
CA GLU A 283 12.88 -0.90 -23.61
C GLU A 283 13.18 0.23 -24.60
N PHE A 284 14.21 1.05 -24.31
CA PHE A 284 14.67 2.08 -25.22
C PHE A 284 15.13 1.49 -26.57
N THR A 285 15.89 0.40 -26.51
CA THR A 285 16.42 -0.28 -27.70
C THR A 285 15.32 -0.99 -28.50
N ALA A 286 14.31 -1.55 -27.82
CA ALA A 286 13.16 -2.18 -28.48
C ALA A 286 12.28 -1.16 -29.25
N GLY A 287 12.24 0.09 -28.79
CA GLY A 287 11.56 1.17 -29.49
C GLY A 287 11.38 2.40 -28.61
N HIS A 288 11.71 3.55 -29.15
CA HIS A 288 11.62 4.84 -28.46
C HIS A 288 11.12 5.94 -29.38
N VAL A 289 10.74 7.08 -28.81
CA VAL A 289 10.34 8.25 -29.59
C VAL A 289 11.57 8.76 -30.36
N PRO A 290 11.52 8.89 -31.71
CA PRO A 290 12.67 9.34 -32.48
C PRO A 290 13.17 10.71 -32.02
N GLY A 291 14.45 10.78 -31.67
CA GLY A 291 15.13 11.97 -31.13
C GLY A 291 15.03 12.14 -29.62
N ALA A 292 14.49 11.15 -28.89
CA ALA A 292 14.52 11.14 -27.43
C ALA A 292 15.93 10.85 -26.89
N LEU A 293 16.27 11.48 -25.77
CA LEU A 293 17.48 11.18 -25.00
C LEU A 293 17.17 10.03 -24.05
N TRP A 294 18.02 9.00 -24.03
CA TRP A 294 17.92 7.95 -23.03
C TRP A 294 18.66 8.36 -21.77
N ILE A 295 17.93 8.54 -20.66
CA ILE A 295 18.49 8.85 -19.35
C ILE A 295 17.66 8.07 -18.32
N PRO A 296 18.13 6.90 -17.84
CA PRO A 296 17.41 6.08 -16.88
C PRO A 296 16.95 6.89 -15.66
N LEU A 297 15.77 6.58 -15.13
CA LEU A 297 15.19 7.30 -13.99
C LEU A 297 16.17 7.40 -12.81
N SER A 298 16.89 6.32 -12.51
CA SER A 298 17.90 6.26 -11.45
C SER A 298 19.10 7.20 -11.65
N THR A 299 19.26 7.77 -12.85
CA THR A 299 20.37 8.66 -13.22
C THR A 299 19.89 10.04 -13.67
N VAL A 300 18.58 10.30 -13.68
CA VAL A 300 18.06 11.59 -14.18
C VAL A 300 18.56 12.76 -13.35
N GLY A 301 18.70 12.56 -12.03
CA GLY A 301 19.23 13.56 -11.09
C GLY A 301 20.62 14.06 -11.44
N SER A 302 21.51 13.19 -11.95
CA SER A 302 22.86 13.59 -12.36
C SER A 302 22.90 14.33 -13.71
N HIS A 303 21.80 14.37 -14.45
CA HIS A 303 21.70 15.01 -15.77
C HIS A 303 20.88 16.32 -15.76
N VAL A 304 20.40 16.76 -14.60
CA VAL A 304 19.52 17.95 -14.47
C VAL A 304 20.17 19.22 -15.05
N GLU A 305 21.45 19.46 -14.80
CA GLU A 305 22.13 20.66 -15.29
C GLU A 305 22.31 20.64 -16.82
N GLU A 306 22.57 19.47 -17.42
CA GLU A 306 22.62 19.32 -18.88
C GLU A 306 21.25 19.55 -19.51
N LEU A 307 20.19 19.06 -18.88
CA LEU A 307 18.81 19.24 -19.34
C LEU A 307 18.38 20.71 -19.24
N ARG A 308 18.73 21.41 -18.14
CA ARG A 308 18.47 22.84 -17.95
C ARG A 308 19.16 23.70 -19.02
N ALA A 309 20.39 23.35 -19.40
CA ALA A 309 21.14 24.09 -20.42
C ALA A 309 20.44 24.12 -21.79
N LYS A 310 19.56 23.16 -22.09
CA LYS A 310 18.84 23.09 -23.37
C LYS A 310 17.72 24.15 -23.50
N ARG A 311 17.38 24.88 -22.44
CA ARG A 311 16.37 25.97 -22.40
C ARG A 311 15.03 25.61 -23.07
N LYS A 312 14.62 24.35 -22.97
CA LYS A 312 13.36 23.81 -23.51
C LYS A 312 12.63 23.06 -22.40
N SER A 313 11.31 22.93 -22.51
CA SER A 313 10.56 22.13 -21.54
C SER A 313 10.96 20.66 -21.66
N ILE A 314 11.30 20.04 -20.53
CA ILE A 314 11.65 18.61 -20.47
C ILE A 314 10.36 17.82 -20.31
N VAL A 315 10.23 16.76 -21.08
CA VAL A 315 9.12 15.81 -21.00
C VAL A 315 9.74 14.44 -20.85
N THR A 316 9.57 13.85 -19.67
CA THR A 316 9.96 12.47 -19.41
C THR A 316 8.81 11.54 -19.76
N TYR A 317 9.13 10.33 -20.18
CA TYR A 317 8.17 9.25 -20.23
C TYR A 317 8.79 7.96 -19.69
N CYS A 318 8.01 7.28 -18.86
CA CYS A 318 8.28 5.96 -18.33
C CYS A 318 7.18 5.01 -18.82
N SER A 319 7.35 3.71 -18.58
CA SER A 319 6.30 2.69 -18.78
C SER A 319 5.20 2.84 -17.73
#